data_AF-A0A359GU62-F1
#
_entry.id   AF-A0A359GU62-F1
#
_cell.length_a   1.000
_cell.length_b   1.000
_cell.length_c   1.000
_cell.angle_alpha   90.00
_cell.angle_beta   90.00
_cell.angle_gamma   90.00
#
_symmetry.space_group_name_H-M   'P 1'
#
loop_
_entity.id
_entity.type
_entity.pdbx_description
1 polymer ?
#
loop_
_entity_poly.entity_id
_entity_poly.type
_entity_poly.pdbx_seq_one_letter_code
_entity_poly.pdbx_strand_id
1 'polypeptide(L)'
;SNMVLVCGRYQGIDTRIIDSEIDEEWSLGDFVISGGELAAMTLIDAMIRVQPGALGNECSAQEDSFMTGLLHSPEYTRPQEFAGQKVPSVLLSGDHEAIRVWRLKQSLGSTWLKRPDLLELLNLDGEQKELLKQFINEYDARNQIGP
;
A
#
# COMPACT_ATOMS: atom_id res chain seq x y z
N SER A 1 11.60 -4.61 -24.64
CA SER A 1 11.44 -6.00 -24.17
C SER A 1 9.98 -6.37 -24.23
N ASN A 2 9.65 -7.62 -24.56
CA ASN A 2 8.28 -8.08 -24.69
C ASN A 2 7.99 -9.08 -23.57
N MET A 3 6.74 -9.11 -23.09
CA MET A 3 6.25 -10.08 -22.10
C MET A 3 5.00 -10.73 -22.68
N VAL A 4 4.87 -12.04 -22.54
CA VAL A 4 3.69 -12.82 -22.94
C VAL A 4 3.10 -13.41 -21.67
N LEU A 5 1.83 -13.14 -21.41
CA LEU A 5 1.11 -13.68 -20.26
C LEU A 5 0.20 -14.82 -20.71
N VAL A 6 0.41 -16.00 -20.15
CA VAL A 6 -0.38 -17.20 -20.46
C VAL A 6 -1.45 -17.37 -19.39
N CYS A 7 -2.73 -17.24 -19.79
CA CYS A 7 -3.86 -17.35 -18.87
C CYS A 7 -4.45 -18.77 -18.91
N GLY A 8 -4.28 -19.51 -17.82
CA GLY A 8 -4.92 -20.81 -17.65
C GLY A 8 -6.44 -20.71 -17.43
N ARG A 9 -7.17 -21.75 -17.82
CA ARG A 9 -8.62 -21.95 -17.58
C ARG A 9 -8.85 -23.39 -17.12
N TYR A 10 -10.06 -23.68 -16.65
CA TYR A 10 -10.46 -25.03 -16.21
C TYR A 10 -9.57 -25.55 -15.06
N GLN A 11 -8.93 -26.71 -15.24
CA GLN A 11 -8.04 -27.32 -14.26
C GLN A 11 -6.58 -26.87 -14.40
N GLY A 12 -6.28 -26.02 -15.38
CA GLY A 12 -4.93 -25.53 -15.64
C GLY A 12 -4.43 -25.89 -17.04
N ILE A 13 -3.11 -25.82 -17.18
CA ILE A 13 -2.38 -26.10 -18.41
C ILE A 13 -1.59 -27.39 -18.21
N ASP A 14 -1.36 -28.13 -19.28
CA ASP A 14 -0.53 -29.33 -19.24
C ASP A 14 0.88 -29.01 -18.73
N THR A 15 1.34 -29.72 -17.69
CA THR A 15 2.65 -29.48 -17.06
C THR A 15 3.80 -29.53 -18.05
N ARG A 16 3.72 -30.33 -19.13
CA ARG A 16 4.79 -30.38 -20.13
C ARG A 16 4.96 -29.07 -20.91
N ILE A 17 3.88 -28.30 -21.07
CA ILE A 17 3.93 -26.96 -21.67
C ILE A 17 4.53 -25.97 -20.67
N ILE A 18 4.19 -26.11 -19.39
CA ILE A 18 4.77 -25.30 -18.32
C ILE A 18 6.29 -25.53 -18.29
N ASP A 19 6.72 -26.78 -18.24
CA ASP A 19 8.14 -27.16 -18.18
C ASP A 19 8.94 -26.77 -19.43
N SER A 20 8.32 -26.64 -20.61
CA SER A 20 9.02 -26.37 -21.87
C SER A 20 8.95 -24.92 -22.36
N GLU A 21 7.86 -24.19 -22.08
CA GLU A 21 7.60 -22.87 -22.65
C GLU A 21 7.43 -21.74 -21.63
N ILE A 22 7.26 -22.05 -20.33
CA ILE A 22 6.98 -21.04 -19.30
C ILE A 22 8.24 -20.73 -18.50
N ASP A 23 8.67 -19.47 -18.53
CA ASP A 23 9.86 -19.02 -17.80
C ASP A 23 9.59 -18.84 -16.29
N GLU A 24 8.42 -18.30 -15.94
CA GLU A 24 8.06 -17.94 -14.55
C GLU A 24 6.57 -18.15 -14.28
N GLU A 25 6.25 -18.60 -13.06
CA GLU A 25 4.89 -18.72 -12.56
C GLU A 25 4.65 -17.69 -11.44
N TRP A 26 3.64 -16.84 -11.63
CA TRP A 26 3.28 -15.77 -10.69
C TRP A 26 1.89 -16.00 -10.10
N SER A 27 1.76 -15.87 -8.79
CA SER A 27 0.47 -15.89 -8.09
C SER A 27 0.08 -14.48 -7.63
N LEU A 28 -1.22 -14.19 -7.65
CA LEU A 28 -1.77 -12.94 -7.08
C LEU A 28 -1.93 -13.02 -5.55
N GLY A 29 -1.98 -14.23 -4.98
CA GLY A 29 -2.11 -14.47 -3.55
C GLY A 29 -2.73 -15.82 -3.22
N ASP A 30 -2.97 -16.07 -1.94
CA ASP A 30 -3.44 -17.35 -1.41
C ASP A 30 -4.96 -17.53 -1.56
N PHE A 31 -5.43 -17.55 -2.81
CA PHE A 31 -6.83 -17.78 -3.17
C PHE A 31 -6.96 -18.35 -4.60
N VAL A 32 -8.13 -18.88 -4.93
CA VAL A 32 -8.40 -19.52 -6.24
C VAL A 32 -9.38 -18.66 -7.05
N ILE A 33 -9.05 -18.43 -8.32
CA ILE A 33 -9.91 -17.77 -9.32
C ILE A 33 -10.15 -18.69 -10.52
N SER A 34 -11.23 -18.44 -11.27
CA SER A 34 -11.70 -19.33 -12.36
C SER A 34 -10.82 -19.32 -13.61
N GLY A 35 -9.93 -18.35 -13.74
CA GLY A 35 -9.01 -18.20 -14.87
C GLY A 35 -7.96 -17.13 -14.62
N GLY A 36 -6.86 -17.18 -15.37
CA GLY A 36 -5.70 -16.31 -15.20
C GLY A 36 -5.88 -14.87 -15.68
N GLU A 37 -6.98 -14.53 -16.35
CA GLU A 37 -7.13 -13.22 -16.99
C GLU A 37 -7.11 -12.05 -16.00
N LEU A 38 -7.76 -12.20 -14.83
CA LEU A 38 -7.73 -11.18 -13.80
C LEU A 38 -6.33 -10.99 -13.22
N ALA A 39 -5.59 -12.09 -12.99
CA ALA A 39 -4.21 -12.02 -12.54
C ALA A 39 -3.31 -11.31 -13.56
N ALA A 40 -3.47 -11.64 -14.85
CA ALA A 40 -2.74 -10.98 -15.93
C ALA A 40 -3.08 -9.48 -16.03
N MET A 41 -4.36 -9.11 -15.91
CA MET A 41 -4.78 -7.71 -15.89
C MET A 41 -4.20 -6.95 -14.69
N THR A 42 -4.21 -7.55 -13.48
CA THR A 42 -3.63 -6.94 -12.29
C THR A 42 -2.11 -6.74 -12.42
N LEU A 43 -1.40 -7.72 -12.99
CA LEU A 43 0.03 -7.59 -13.26
C LEU A 43 0.32 -6.45 -14.26
N ILE A 44 -0.44 -6.41 -15.36
CA ILE A 44 -0.32 -5.35 -16.38
C ILE A 44 -0.56 -3.97 -15.74
N ASP A 45 -1.63 -3.81 -14.95
CA ASP A 45 -1.95 -2.54 -14.28
C ASP A 45 -0.79 -2.09 -13.37
N ALA A 46 -0.31 -2.98 -12.49
CA ALA A 46 0.79 -2.69 -11.59
C ALA A 46 2.08 -2.30 -12.34
N MET A 47 2.41 -3.01 -13.43
CA MET A 47 3.61 -2.76 -14.23
C MET A 47 3.53 -1.47 -15.04
N ILE A 48 2.36 -1.14 -15.60
CA ILE A 48 2.19 0.07 -16.41
C ILE A 48 2.33 1.31 -15.54
N ARG A 49 1.81 1.29 -14.30
CA ARG A 49 1.87 2.45 -13.38
C ARG A 49 3.30 2.94 -13.09
N VAL A 50 4.29 2.04 -13.13
CA VAL A 50 5.70 2.40 -12.90
C VAL A 50 6.44 2.80 -14.17
N GLN A 51 5.80 2.74 -15.35
CA GLN A 51 6.42 3.17 -16.60
C GLN A 51 6.47 4.70 -16.71
N PRO A 52 7.57 5.27 -17.24
CA PRO A 52 7.66 6.71 -17.49
C PRO A 52 6.50 7.21 -18.37
N GLY A 53 5.85 8.30 -17.94
CA GLY A 53 4.74 8.92 -18.66
C GLY A 53 3.38 8.22 -18.52
N ALA A 54 3.27 7.10 -17.81
CA ALA A 54 1.98 6.46 -17.54
C ALA A 54 1.17 7.23 -16.48
N LEU A 55 1.85 7.82 -15.49
CA LEU A 55 1.25 8.69 -14.50
C LEU A 55 1.51 10.15 -14.86
N GLY A 56 0.47 10.98 -14.80
CA GLY A 56 0.60 12.42 -15.05
C GLY A 56 1.48 13.14 -14.03
N ASN A 57 1.64 12.57 -12.82
CA ASN A 57 2.56 13.04 -11.79
C ASN A 57 3.44 11.86 -11.31
N GLU A 58 4.74 11.94 -11.58
CA GLU A 58 5.71 10.88 -11.27
C GLU A 58 5.86 10.64 -9.76
N CYS A 59 5.59 11.65 -8.92
CA CYS A 59 5.68 11.50 -7.46
C CYS A 59 4.58 10.59 -6.88
N SER A 60 3.43 10.45 -7.57
CA SER A 60 2.29 9.70 -7.03
C SER A 60 2.58 8.21 -6.86
N ALA A 61 3.37 7.60 -7.75
CA ALA A 61 3.77 6.20 -7.58
C ALA A 61 4.75 6.02 -6.42
N GLN A 62 5.56 7.02 -6.07
CA GLN A 62 6.57 6.89 -5.02
C GLN A 62 5.98 7.00 -3.61
N GLU A 63 4.84 7.67 -3.49
CA GLU A 63 4.11 7.85 -2.23
C GLU A 63 3.11 6.72 -1.96
N ASP A 64 2.94 5.76 -2.87
CA ASP A 64 2.01 4.65 -2.70
C ASP A 64 2.41 3.69 -1.57
N SER A 65 1.41 2.93 -1.10
CA SER A 65 1.66 1.84 -0.16
C SER A 65 2.70 0.85 -0.71
N PHE A 66 3.47 0.26 0.20
CA PHE A 66 4.53 -0.73 -0.07
C PHE A 66 5.79 -0.20 -0.76
N MET A 67 5.78 1.00 -1.36
CA MET A 67 6.97 1.59 -1.99
C MET A 67 8.10 1.89 -1.01
N THR A 68 7.73 2.26 0.21
CA THR A 68 8.65 2.45 1.34
C THR A 68 8.58 1.31 2.36
N GLY A 69 7.86 0.23 2.04
CA GLY A 69 7.52 -0.85 2.97
C GLY A 69 6.40 -0.51 3.97
N LEU A 70 5.87 0.73 3.96
CA LEU A 70 4.78 1.16 4.82
C LEU A 70 3.45 1.26 4.05
N LEU A 71 2.33 1.23 4.78
CA LEU A 71 1.01 1.58 4.24
C LEU A 71 0.86 3.09 4.12
N HIS A 72 0.08 3.56 3.15
CA HIS A 72 -0.16 4.99 2.95
C HIS A 72 -0.89 5.65 4.14
N SER A 73 -0.63 6.93 4.35
CA SER A 73 -1.33 7.75 5.35
C SER A 73 -2.80 8.01 4.92
N PRO A 74 -3.72 8.28 5.86
CA PRO A 74 -5.10 8.61 5.49
C PRO A 74 -5.15 9.96 4.75
N GLU A 75 -5.91 9.98 3.66
CA GLU A 75 -6.12 11.16 2.83
C GLU A 75 -7.45 11.84 3.14
N TYR A 76 -7.44 13.17 3.06
CA TYR A 76 -8.61 14.00 3.31
C TYR A 76 -8.81 14.94 2.12
N THR A 77 -10.06 15.14 1.74
CA THR A 77 -10.45 16.10 0.71
C THR A 77 -11.62 16.95 1.20
N ARG A 78 -12.03 17.94 0.41
CA ARG A 78 -13.16 18.80 0.74
C ARG A 78 -14.45 17.97 0.85
N PRO A 79 -15.37 18.32 1.76
CA PRO A 79 -15.37 19.46 2.68
C PRO A 79 -14.52 19.24 3.96
N GLN A 80 -14.19 20.32 4.68
CA GLN A 80 -13.40 20.27 5.92
C GLN A 80 -14.10 19.54 7.08
N GLU A 81 -15.42 19.44 7.04
CA GLU A 81 -16.22 18.67 7.98
C GLU A 81 -17.24 17.84 7.21
N PHE A 82 -17.27 16.53 7.48
CA PHE A 82 -18.19 15.59 6.88
C PHE A 82 -18.77 14.69 7.98
N ALA A 83 -20.10 14.67 8.12
CA ALA A 83 -20.80 13.88 9.15
C ALA A 83 -20.27 14.10 10.59
N GLY A 84 -19.93 15.35 10.94
CA GLY A 84 -19.38 15.71 12.25
C GLY A 84 -17.89 15.36 12.44
N GLN A 85 -17.25 14.74 11.45
CA GLN A 85 -15.81 14.45 11.46
C GLN A 85 -15.05 15.58 10.75
N LYS A 86 -14.06 16.14 11.44
CA LYS A 86 -13.24 17.24 10.92
C LYS A 86 -11.94 16.72 10.35
N VAL A 87 -11.47 17.36 9.27
CA VAL A 87 -10.10 17.19 8.78
C VAL A 87 -9.12 17.57 9.89
N PRO A 88 -8.07 16.78 10.16
CA PRO A 88 -7.04 17.12 11.13
C PRO A 88 -6.48 18.53 10.89
N SER A 89 -6.45 19.36 11.94
CA SER A 89 -6.05 20.78 11.84
C SER A 89 -4.65 20.96 11.26
N VAL A 90 -3.72 20.01 11.50
CA VAL A 90 -2.38 20.02 10.91
C VAL A 90 -2.40 20.01 9.38
N LEU A 91 -3.36 19.31 8.75
CA LEU A 91 -3.52 19.29 7.29
C LEU A 91 -4.08 20.60 6.74
N LEU A 92 -4.63 21.46 7.59
CA LEU A 92 -5.14 22.79 7.24
C LEU A 92 -4.14 23.91 7.55
N SER A 93 -3.00 23.59 8.17
CA SER A 93 -2.05 24.57 8.69
C SER A 93 -1.17 25.22 7.61
N GLY A 94 -0.94 24.53 6.49
CA GLY A 94 0.04 24.92 5.48
C GLY A 94 1.49 24.68 5.89
N ASP A 95 1.75 24.14 7.09
CA ASP A 95 3.08 23.76 7.54
C ASP A 95 3.46 22.40 6.93
N HIS A 96 4.26 22.46 5.87
CA HIS A 96 4.70 21.29 5.12
C HIS A 96 5.43 20.27 5.99
N GLU A 97 6.23 20.71 6.97
CA GLU A 97 6.99 19.81 7.82
C GLU A 97 6.09 19.14 8.84
N ALA A 98 5.19 19.89 9.48
CA ALA A 98 4.19 19.31 10.37
C ALA A 98 3.28 18.30 9.65
N ILE A 99 2.92 18.57 8.39
CA ILE A 99 2.15 17.65 7.55
C ILE A 99 2.96 16.39 7.22
N ARG A 100 4.25 16.52 6.85
CA ARG A 100 5.14 15.37 6.57
C ARG A 100 5.24 14.46 7.79
N VAL A 101 5.55 15.04 8.96
CA VAL A 101 5.68 14.30 10.23
C VAL A 101 4.36 13.61 10.59
N TRP A 102 3.23 14.31 10.42
CA TRP A 102 1.92 13.73 10.69
C TRP A 102 1.60 12.56 9.75
N ARG A 103 1.86 12.70 8.44
CA ARG A 103 1.62 11.63 7.45
C ARG A 103 2.48 10.41 7.75
N LEU A 104 3.76 10.60 8.04
CA LEU A 104 4.68 9.51 8.42
C LEU A 104 4.19 8.78 9.67
N LYS A 105 3.82 9.51 10.72
CA LYS A 105 3.26 8.93 11.95
C LYS A 105 1.98 8.12 11.68
N GLN A 106 1.06 8.62 10.86
CA GLN A 106 -0.16 7.89 10.51
C GLN A 106 0.12 6.66 9.63
N SER A 107 1.08 6.75 8.71
CA SER A 107 1.53 5.64 7.87
C SER A 107 2.11 4.49 8.72
N LEU A 108 3.03 4.82 9.64
CA LEU A 108 3.58 3.89 10.63
C LEU A 108 2.48 3.26 11.49
N GLY A 109 1.57 4.08 12.02
CA GLY A 109 0.45 3.61 12.84
C GLY A 109 -0.52 2.70 12.10
N SER A 110 -0.89 3.05 10.86
CA SER A 110 -1.75 2.21 10.00
C SER A 110 -1.08 0.87 9.69
N THR A 111 0.23 0.89 9.42
CA THR A 111 1.04 -0.31 9.20
C THR A 111 1.05 -1.18 10.45
N TRP A 112 1.34 -0.61 11.62
CA TRP A 112 1.31 -1.33 12.89
C TRP A 112 -0.05 -1.98 13.19
N LEU A 113 -1.16 -1.27 12.93
CA LEU A 113 -2.51 -1.77 13.19
C LEU A 113 -2.96 -2.88 12.22
N LYS A 114 -2.56 -2.81 10.94
CA LYS A 114 -3.15 -3.63 9.86
C LYS A 114 -2.19 -4.67 9.29
N ARG A 115 -0.90 -4.36 9.25
CA ARG A 115 0.17 -5.16 8.64
C ARG A 115 1.46 -5.06 9.47
N PRO A 116 1.44 -5.47 10.75
CA PRO A 116 2.60 -5.39 11.63
C PRO A 116 3.80 -6.20 11.09
N ASP A 117 3.53 -7.24 10.30
CA ASP A 117 4.53 -8.03 9.59
C ASP A 117 5.44 -7.20 8.67
N LEU A 118 4.94 -6.09 8.10
CA LEU A 118 5.77 -5.21 7.28
C LEU A 118 6.80 -4.43 8.10
N LEU A 119 6.49 -4.11 9.37
CA LEU A 119 7.42 -3.41 10.25
C LEU A 119 8.57 -4.30 10.70
N GLU A 120 8.36 -5.61 10.80
CA GLU A 120 9.40 -6.59 11.15
C GLU A 120 10.49 -6.67 10.07
N LEU A 121 10.15 -6.33 8.82
CA LEU A 121 11.06 -6.31 7.68
C LEU A 121 11.81 -4.97 7.55
N LEU A 122 11.44 -3.95 8.32
CA LEU A 122 11.98 -2.60 8.21
C LEU A 122 12.93 -2.24 9.35
N ASN A 123 14.07 -1.66 8.97
CA ASN A 123 14.99 -1.02 9.92
C ASN A 123 14.57 0.43 10.12
N LEU A 124 13.63 0.67 11.03
CA LEU A 124 13.16 2.02 11.34
C LEU A 124 14.28 2.91 11.88
N ASP A 125 14.36 4.15 11.39
CA ASP A 125 15.27 5.17 11.90
C ASP A 125 14.81 5.75 13.26
N GLY A 126 15.56 6.70 13.79
CA GLY A 126 15.25 7.33 15.08
C GLY A 126 13.95 8.13 15.07
N GLU A 127 13.65 8.85 13.99
CA GLU A 127 12.42 9.62 13.85
C GLU A 127 11.22 8.68 13.80
N GLN A 128 11.27 7.66 12.94
CA GLN A 128 10.20 6.70 12.74
C GLN A 128 9.87 5.93 14.02
N LYS A 129 10.89 5.52 14.78
CA LYS A 129 10.70 4.83 16.07
C LYS A 129 9.95 5.70 17.08
N GLU A 130 10.35 6.97 17.21
CA GLU A 130 9.68 7.89 18.13
C GLU A 130 8.25 8.21 17.68
N LEU A 131 8.02 8.41 16.38
CA LEU A 131 6.68 8.65 15.86
C LEU A 131 5.75 7.45 16.03
N LEU A 132 6.25 6.24 15.79
CA LEU A 132 5.48 5.02 16.01
C LEU A 132 5.12 4.85 17.49
N LYS A 133 6.09 5.07 18.39
CA LYS A 133 5.85 5.04 19.83
C LYS A 133 4.81 6.08 20.27
N GLN A 134 4.88 7.30 19.76
CA GLN A 134 3.87 8.33 20.00
C GLN A 134 2.49 7.90 19.51
N PHE A 135 2.39 7.32 18.31
CA PHE A 135 1.13 6.82 17.78
C PHE A 135 0.51 5.75 18.68
N ILE A 136 1.30 4.74 19.09
CA ILE A 136 0.83 3.64 19.94
C ILE A 136 0.30 4.19 21.27
N ASN A 137 1.04 5.09 21.93
CA ASN A 137 0.60 5.71 23.18
C ASN A 137 -0.72 6.47 23.04
N GLU A 138 -0.88 7.24 21.96
CA GLU A 138 -2.13 7.97 21.67
C GLU A 138 -3.30 7.03 21.36
N TYR A 139 -3.04 5.95 20.62
CA TYR A 139 -4.03 4.93 20.29
C TYR A 139 -4.53 4.21 21.54
N ASP A 140 -3.61 3.77 22.40
CA ASP A 140 -3.94 3.10 23.67
C ASP A 140 -4.70 4.04 24.61
N ALA A 141 -4.28 5.30 24.72
CA ALA A 141 -4.98 6.29 25.54
C ALA A 141 -6.43 6.52 25.08
N ARG A 142 -6.68 6.53 23.75
CA ARG A 142 -8.04 6.66 23.21
C ARG A 142 -8.90 5.42 23.45
N ASN A 143 -8.31 4.23 23.43
CA ASN A 143 -9.04 2.97 23.60
C ASN A 143 -9.22 2.55 25.07
N GLN A 144 -8.41 3.05 26.00
CA GLN A 144 -8.60 2.87 27.44
C GLN A 144 -9.75 3.71 27.98
N ILE A 145 -10.06 4.82 27.31
CA ILE A 145 -11.27 5.61 27.52
C ILE A 145 -12.39 4.93 26.72
N GLY A 146 -12.83 3.75 27.17
CA GLY A 146 -14.01 3.07 26.64
C GLY A 146 -15.27 3.94 26.75
N PRO A 147 -16.38 3.59 26.06
CA PRO A 147 -17.54 4.45 25.85
C PRO A 147 -18.15 5.03 27.14
#